data_AF-A0A7R9RAD8-F1
#
_entry.id   AF-A0A7R9RAD8-F1
#
_cell.length_a   1.000
_cell.length_b   1.000
_cell.length_c   1.000
_cell.angle_alpha   90.00
_cell.angle_beta   90.00
_cell.angle_gamma   90.00
#
_symmetry.space_group_name_H-M   'P 1'
#
loop_
_entity.id
_entity.type
_entity.pdbx_description
1 polymer ?
#
loop_
_entity_poly.entity_id
_entity_poly.type
_entity_poly.pdbx_seq_one_letter_code
_entity_poly.pdbx_strand_id
1 'polypeptide(L)'
;MLLCFSINSFAQDHKSDTDSEVIAHLIEENLECGFKVACVKAFSSLKGSYAIIVIKEGEEKIVGVRKDSPLVVGIAEHGTFLASEILSFLEWTKKVMYLHNYDVVVAGKG
;
A
#
# COMPACT_ATOMS: atom_id res chain seq x y z
N MET A 1 -10.92 5.79 3.52
CA MET A 1 -10.65 5.91 2.06
C MET A 1 -9.47 5.00 1.75
N LEU A 2 -9.62 4.05 0.83
CA LEU A 2 -8.49 3.24 0.37
C LEU A 2 -7.73 4.07 -0.66
N LEU A 3 -6.48 4.41 -0.37
CA LEU A 3 -5.62 5.13 -1.29
C LEU A 3 -4.66 4.13 -1.93
N CYS A 4 -4.81 3.93 -3.24
CA CYS A 4 -3.90 3.13 -4.05
C CYS A 4 -3.23 4.08 -5.05
N PHE A 5 -1.91 4.15 -5.05
CA PHE A 5 -1.17 4.95 -6.02
C PHE A 5 0.14 4.26 -6.45
N SER A 6 0.60 4.59 -7.65
CA SER A 6 1.82 4.04 -8.26
C SER A 6 2.95 5.04 -8.16
N ILE A 7 4.10 4.60 -7.64
CA ILE A 7 5.34 5.37 -7.68
C ILE A 7 5.98 5.13 -9.05
N ASN A 8 5.87 6.13 -9.92
CA ASN A 8 6.57 6.19 -11.19
C ASN A 8 7.69 7.23 -11.05
N SER A 9 8.87 6.93 -11.58
CA SER A 9 10.03 7.82 -11.54
C SER A 9 9.81 9.01 -12.49
N PHE A 10 8.93 9.96 -12.15
CA PHE A 10 8.65 11.15 -12.95
C PHE A 10 9.46 12.35 -12.48
N ALA A 11 10.03 13.05 -13.46
CA ALA A 11 10.74 14.29 -13.29
C ALA A 11 9.85 15.37 -12.65
N GLN A 12 10.47 16.18 -11.81
CA GLN A 12 9.89 17.28 -11.04
C GLN A 12 9.06 18.25 -11.90
N ASP A 13 7.75 18.31 -11.65
CA ASP A 13 6.91 19.50 -11.88
C ASP A 13 5.59 19.29 -11.10
N HIS A 14 5.40 19.93 -9.93
CA HIS A 14 4.23 19.68 -9.08
C HIS A 14 3.31 20.90 -8.95
N LYS A 15 2.04 20.68 -9.27
CA LYS A 15 0.87 21.56 -9.09
C LYS A 15 -0.22 20.80 -8.33
N SER A 16 0.01 20.33 -7.10
CA SER A 16 -1.07 19.79 -6.26
C SER A 16 -0.58 19.49 -4.83
N ASP A 17 -1.39 19.86 -3.83
CA ASP A 17 -1.14 19.68 -2.39
C ASP A 17 -1.94 18.49 -1.83
N THR A 18 -2.12 17.40 -2.59
CA THR A 18 -2.93 16.27 -2.09
C THR A 18 -2.12 15.36 -1.16
N ASP A 19 -2.79 14.81 -0.13
CA ASP A 19 -2.16 13.90 0.85
C ASP A 19 -1.47 12.69 0.20
N SER A 20 -1.98 12.21 -0.95
CA SER A 20 -1.40 11.05 -1.65
C SER A 20 -0.06 11.36 -2.32
N GLU A 21 0.13 12.57 -2.86
CA GLU A 21 1.40 12.99 -3.46
C GLU A 21 2.48 13.21 -2.39
N VAL A 22 2.10 13.76 -1.24
CA VAL A 22 3.01 13.90 -0.09
C VAL A 22 3.53 12.53 0.37
N ILE A 23 2.65 11.51 0.43
CA ILE A 23 3.07 10.15 0.79
C ILE A 23 4.03 9.57 -0.25
N ALA A 24 3.78 9.77 -1.55
CA ALA A 24 4.69 9.30 -2.59
C ALA A 24 6.09 9.89 -2.43
N HIS A 25 6.20 11.20 -2.21
CA HIS A 25 7.48 11.89 -1.97
C HIS A 25 8.22 11.35 -0.74
N LEU A 26 7.52 11.17 0.38
CA LEU A 26 8.13 10.60 1.60
C LEU A 26 8.71 9.20 1.38
N ILE A 27 8.09 8.41 0.49
CA ILE A 27 8.62 7.09 0.11
C ILE A 27 9.83 7.26 -0.80
N GLU A 28 9.75 8.12 -1.81
CA GLU A 28 10.85 8.37 -2.76
C GLU A 28 12.15 8.82 -2.06
N GLU A 29 12.05 9.71 -1.07
CA GLU A 29 13.18 10.17 -0.24
C GLU A 29 13.92 9.04 0.48
N ASN A 30 13.28 7.88 0.66
CA ASN A 30 13.83 6.76 1.42
C ASN A 30 14.10 5.52 0.54
N LEU A 31 13.95 5.60 -0.79
CA LEU A 31 14.09 4.44 -1.69
C LEU A 31 15.49 3.82 -1.69
N GLU A 32 16.53 4.58 -1.37
CA GLU A 32 17.90 4.08 -1.20
C GLU A 32 18.02 2.98 -0.13
N CYS A 33 17.09 2.94 0.84
CA CYS A 33 17.02 1.91 1.87
C CYS A 33 16.26 0.65 1.43
N GLY A 34 15.74 0.62 0.20
CA GLY A 34 14.90 -0.43 -0.36
C GLY A 34 13.39 -0.16 -0.23
N PHE A 35 12.61 -0.60 -1.22
CA PHE A 35 11.19 -0.24 -1.39
C PHE A 35 10.32 -0.49 -0.15
N LYS A 36 10.44 -1.67 0.48
CA LYS A 36 9.71 -1.98 1.73
C LYS A 36 10.08 -1.02 2.85
N VAL A 37 11.38 -0.77 3.05
CA VAL A 37 11.87 0.07 4.16
C VAL A 37 11.43 1.51 3.94
N ALA A 38 11.48 1.98 2.70
CA ALA A 38 10.99 3.29 2.29
C ALA A 38 9.51 3.47 2.65
N CYS A 39 8.66 2.51 2.29
CA CYS A 39 7.24 2.50 2.63
C CYS A 39 7.00 2.56 4.15
N VAL A 40 7.67 1.69 4.91
CA VAL A 40 7.51 1.65 6.39
C VAL A 40 7.92 2.96 7.04
N LYS A 41 9.02 3.56 6.60
CA LYS A 41 9.46 4.88 7.08
C LYS A 41 8.42 5.96 6.79
N ALA A 42 7.89 6.02 5.56
CA ALA A 42 6.84 6.97 5.22
C ALA A 42 5.58 6.76 6.06
N PHE A 43 5.12 5.52 6.24
CA PHE A 43 3.93 5.24 7.05
C PHE A 43 4.08 5.66 8.52
N SER A 44 5.30 5.61 9.06
CA SER A 44 5.59 5.99 10.43
C SER A 44 5.42 7.50 10.70
N SER A 45 5.50 8.34 9.67
CA SER A 45 5.29 9.79 9.80
C SER A 45 3.83 10.21 9.63
N LEU A 46 2.95 9.30 9.18
CA LEU A 46 1.54 9.60 8.89
C LEU A 46 0.69 9.72 10.15
N LYS A 47 -0.21 10.70 10.14
CA LYS A 47 -1.22 10.94 11.18
C LYS A 47 -2.62 10.74 10.60
N GLY A 48 -3.62 10.63 11.47
CA GLY A 48 -5.01 10.38 11.07
C GLY A 48 -5.29 8.91 10.78
N SER A 49 -6.33 8.65 9.99
CA SER A 49 -6.83 7.32 9.60
C SER A 49 -6.53 7.06 8.14
N TYR A 50 -5.99 5.89 7.81
CA TYR A 50 -5.56 5.58 6.45
C TYR A 50 -5.59 4.07 6.17
N ALA A 51 -5.83 3.71 4.92
CA ALA A 51 -5.55 2.41 4.34
C ALA A 51 -4.83 2.67 3.02
N ILE A 52 -3.55 2.31 2.95
CA ILE A 52 -2.66 2.70 1.85
C ILE A 52 -2.11 1.42 1.22
N ILE A 53 -2.12 1.39 -0.12
CA ILE A 53 -1.43 0.38 -0.91
C ILE A 53 -0.47 1.11 -1.84
N VAL A 54 0.79 0.70 -1.80
CA VAL A 54 1.87 1.27 -2.60
C VAL A 54 2.35 0.21 -3.58
N ILE A 55 2.42 0.60 -4.84
CA ILE A 55 3.05 -0.15 -5.92
C ILE A 55 4.17 0.71 -6.50
N LYS A 56 5.25 0.06 -6.93
CA LYS A 56 6.38 0.75 -7.55
C LYS A 56 6.71 0.06 -8.87
N GLU A 57 6.96 0.86 -9.90
CA GLU A 57 7.41 0.33 -11.18
C GLU A 57 8.72 -0.46 -11.03
N GLY A 58 8.76 -1.64 -11.65
CA GLY A 58 9.88 -2.59 -11.56
C GLY A 58 9.92 -3.43 -10.28
N GLU A 59 9.00 -3.25 -9.33
CA GLU A 59 8.84 -4.14 -8.17
C GLU A 59 7.72 -5.15 -8.39
N GLU A 60 7.98 -6.42 -8.11
CA GLU A 60 6.96 -7.49 -8.16
C GLU A 60 6.15 -7.61 -6.86
N LYS A 61 6.32 -6.64 -5.96
CA LYS A 61 5.73 -6.62 -4.63
C LYS A 61 4.85 -5.39 -4.46
N ILE A 62 3.80 -5.56 -3.69
CA ILE A 62 2.93 -4.49 -3.21
C ILE A 62 3.07 -4.38 -1.70
N VAL A 63 3.06 -3.16 -1.19
CA VAL A 63 3.16 -2.89 0.25
C VAL A 63 1.90 -2.19 0.70
N GLY A 64 1.23 -2.73 1.72
CA GLY A 64 0.02 -2.16 2.28
C GLY A 64 0.13 -1.89 3.77
N VAL A 65 -0.56 -0.86 4.26
CA VAL A 65 -0.72 -0.58 5.69
C VAL A 65 -2.11 -0.04 5.96
N ARG A 66 -2.59 -0.25 7.20
CA ARG A 66 -3.82 0.40 7.67
C ARG A 66 -3.69 0.97 9.07
N LYS A 67 -4.50 1.98 9.34
CA LYS A 67 -4.80 2.50 10.67
C LYS A 67 -6.20 3.13 10.63
N ASP A 68 -7.13 2.63 11.44
CA ASP A 68 -8.49 3.16 11.59
C ASP A 68 -9.30 3.28 10.27
N SER A 69 -8.83 2.63 9.20
CA SER A 69 -9.52 2.42 7.92
C SER A 69 -9.43 0.94 7.54
N PRO A 70 -10.44 0.38 6.88
CA PRO A 70 -10.48 -1.04 6.58
C PRO A 70 -9.47 -1.40 5.47
N LEU A 71 -8.72 -2.47 5.73
CA LEU A 71 -7.87 -3.16 4.76
C LEU A 71 -7.87 -4.65 5.13
N VAL A 72 -8.25 -5.49 4.18
CA VAL A 72 -8.34 -6.94 4.31
C VAL A 72 -7.54 -7.60 3.19
N VAL A 73 -6.98 -8.77 3.50
CA VAL A 73 -6.15 -9.54 2.58
C VAL A 73 -6.85 -10.82 2.19
N GLY A 74 -7.04 -11.04 0.89
CA GLY A 74 -7.52 -12.31 0.33
C GLY A 74 -6.36 -13.16 -0.15
N ILE A 75 -6.33 -14.44 0.20
CA ILE A 75 -5.25 -15.37 -0.18
C ILE A 75 -5.79 -16.38 -1.20
N ALA A 76 -5.29 -16.36 -2.43
CA ALA A 76 -5.66 -17.31 -3.48
C ALA A 76 -4.41 -18.07 -4.00
N GLU A 77 -4.63 -19.11 -4.79
CA GLU A 77 -3.53 -19.90 -5.37
C GLU A 77 -2.68 -19.11 -6.36
N HIS A 78 -3.26 -18.12 -7.04
CA HIS A 78 -2.59 -17.34 -8.09
C HIS A 78 -2.20 -15.93 -7.66
N GLY A 79 -2.37 -15.59 -6.38
CA GLY A 79 -1.99 -14.27 -5.88
C GLY A 79 -2.69 -13.86 -4.59
N THR A 80 -2.36 -12.64 -4.17
CA THR A 80 -2.90 -12.01 -2.97
C THR A 80 -3.71 -10.79 -3.37
N PHE A 81 -4.90 -10.64 -2.78
CA PHE A 81 -5.79 -9.50 -2.96
C PHE A 81 -5.70 -8.58 -1.74
N LEU A 82 -5.64 -7.27 -1.94
CA LEU A 82 -5.79 -6.28 -0.89
C LEU A 82 -6.99 -5.41 -1.23
N ALA A 83 -7.95 -5.31 -0.33
CA ALA A 83 -9.16 -4.51 -0.53
C ALA A 83 -9.67 -3.91 0.76
N SER A 84 -10.58 -2.94 0.67
CA SER A 84 -11.29 -2.41 1.84
C SER A 84 -12.35 -3.38 2.36
N GLU A 85 -12.85 -4.29 1.50
CA GLU A 85 -13.94 -5.21 1.84
C GLU A 85 -13.73 -6.59 1.20
N ILE A 86 -14.27 -7.62 1.85
CA ILE A 86 -14.12 -9.02 1.42
C ILE A 86 -14.88 -9.31 0.13
N LEU A 87 -16.04 -8.67 -0.06
CA LEU A 87 -16.87 -8.85 -1.25
C LEU A 87 -16.10 -8.51 -2.54
N SER A 88 -15.09 -7.63 -2.45
CA SER A 88 -14.23 -7.26 -3.57
C SER A 88 -13.37 -8.39 -4.09
N PHE A 89 -13.19 -9.50 -3.36
CA PHE A 89 -12.44 -10.65 -3.85
C PHE A 89 -13.05 -12.03 -3.55
N LEU A 90 -14.30 -12.06 -3.10
CA LEU A 90 -14.94 -13.28 -2.61
C LEU A 90 -15.11 -14.36 -3.70
N GLU A 91 -15.22 -13.96 -4.96
CA GLU A 91 -15.31 -14.89 -6.09
C GLU A 91 -14.00 -15.66 -6.37
N TRP A 92 -12.86 -15.10 -5.98
CA TRP A 92 -11.55 -15.74 -6.16
C TRP A 92 -11.09 -16.52 -4.93
N THR A 93 -11.46 -16.08 -3.72
CA THR A 93 -11.07 -16.79 -2.49
C THR A 93 -11.98 -16.51 -1.32
N LYS A 94 -12.12 -17.53 -0.45
CA LYS A 94 -12.75 -17.43 0.87
C LYS A 94 -11.73 -17.36 2.01
N LYS A 95 -10.43 -17.46 1.71
CA LYS A 95 -9.36 -17.34 2.70
C LYS A 95 -9.05 -15.87 2.90
N VAL A 96 -9.34 -15.37 4.10
CA VAL A 96 -9.20 -13.96 4.46
C VAL A 96 -8.24 -13.83 5.64
N MET A 97 -7.38 -12.83 5.58
CA MET A 97 -6.56 -12.36 6.69
C MET A 97 -6.94 -10.92 7.01
N TYR A 98 -7.34 -10.69 8.26
CA TYR A 98 -7.67 -9.37 8.78
C TYR A 98 -6.40 -8.71 9.33
N LEU A 99 -6.21 -7.45 8.97
CA LEU A 99 -5.09 -6.64 9.44
C LEU A 99 -5.52 -5.82 10.66
N HIS A 100 -4.65 -5.72 11.65
CA HIS A 100 -4.75 -4.78 12.76
C HIS A 100 -4.20 -3.41 12.35
N ASN A 101 -4.40 -2.41 13.21
CA ASN A 101 -3.78 -1.11 12.99
C ASN A 101 -2.25 -1.24 13.02
N TYR A 102 -1.61 -0.59 12.06
CA TYR A 102 -0.18 -0.58 11.78
C TYR A 102 0.41 -1.90 11.27
N ASP A 103 -0.42 -2.92 11.01
CA ASP A 103 0.05 -4.10 10.29
C ASP A 103 0.48 -3.70 8.88
N VAL A 104 1.71 -4.09 8.53
CA VAL A 104 2.28 -3.91 7.20
C VAL A 104 2.24 -5.23 6.46
N VAL A 105 1.52 -5.27 5.35
CA VAL A 105 1.49 -6.42 4.45
C VAL A 105 2.45 -6.18 3.30
N VAL A 106 3.24 -7.19 2.96
CA VAL A 106 4.04 -7.23 1.74
C VAL A 106 3.56 -8.44 0.96
N ALA A 107 2.91 -8.20 -0.18
CA ALA A 107 2.39 -9.26 -1.04
C ALA A 107 3.22 -9.30 -2.33
N GLY A 108 3.63 -10.50 -2.75
CA GLY A 108 4.28 -10.74 -4.04
C GLY A 108 3.43 -11.62 -4.94
N LYS A 109 3.88 -11.83 -6.18
CA LYS A 109 3.49 -13.02 -6.94
C LYS A 109 4.07 -14.24 -6.20
N GLY A 110 3.22 -15.25 -5.98
CA GLY A 110 3.61 -16.49 -5.28
C GLY A 110 4.70 -17.27 -6.01
#